data_AF-K6TAG6-F1
#
_entry.id   AF-K6TAG6-F1
#
_cell.length_a   1.000
_cell.length_b   1.000
_cell.length_c   1.000
_cell.angle_alpha   90.00
_cell.angle_beta   90.00
_cell.angle_gamma   90.00
#
_symmetry.space_group_name_H-M   'P 1'
#
loop_
_entity.id
_entity.type
_entity.pdbx_description
1 polymer ?
#
loop_
_entity_poly.entity_id
_entity_poly.type
_entity_poly.pdbx_seq_one_letter_code
_entity_poly.pdbx_strand_id
1 'polypeptide(L)' 'MNKFDRAVNKKTSELITKNLLGQEVNEEDFKKFRIIARAMIREEMRGIKSNSKHNSLHHKTWKAAAKYGDFQK' A
#
# COMPACT_ATOMS: atom_id res chain seq x y z
N MET A 1 -4.94 -2.55 18.86
CA MET A 1 -4.46 -2.56 17.45
C MET A 1 -3.05 -3.15 17.41
N ASN A 2 -2.77 -4.12 16.54
CA ASN A 2 -1.45 -4.76 16.47
C ASN A 2 -0.38 -3.85 15.81
N LYS A 3 0.91 -4.20 15.93
CA LYS A 3 2.04 -3.40 15.39
C LYS A 3 1.94 -3.21 13.87
N PHE A 4 1.47 -4.23 13.16
CA PHE A 4 1.31 -4.22 11.71
C PHE A 4 0.23 -3.22 11.27
N ASP A 5 -0.96 -3.28 11.86
CA ASP A 5 -2.08 -2.40 11.55
C ASP A 5 -1.77 -0.95 11.94
N ARG A 6 -1.00 -0.73 13.02
CA ARG A 6 -0.49 0.60 13.37
C ARG A 6 0.43 1.16 12.28
N ALA A 7 1.35 0.34 11.76
CA ALA A 7 2.25 0.74 10.67
C ALA A 7 1.48 1.02 9.37
N VAL A 8 0.49 0.18 9.04
CA VAL A 8 -0.39 0.39 7.88
C VAL A 8 -1.14 1.71 8.00
N ASN A 9 -1.75 2.00 9.15
CA ASN A 9 -2.51 3.24 9.33
C ASN A 9 -1.60 4.47 9.23
N LYS A 10 -0.43 4.45 9.86
CA LYS A 10 0.55 5.54 9.74
C LYS A 10 0.93 5.78 8.27
N LYS A 11 1.25 4.70 7.54
CA LYS A 11 1.63 4.78 6.13
C LYS A 11 0.48 5.24 5.24
N THR A 12 -0.76 4.84 5.56
CA THR A 12 -1.97 5.27 4.86
C THR A 12 -2.14 6.78 4.97
N SER A 13 -2.04 7.34 6.18
CA SER A 13 -2.09 8.78 6.40
C SER A 13 -0.98 9.52 5.66
N GLU A 14 0.26 9.01 5.71
CA GLU A 14 1.39 9.59 4.95
C GLU A 14 1.10 9.63 3.44
N LEU A 15 0.57 8.55 2.87
CA LEU A 15 0.24 8.47 1.44
C LEU A 15 -0.90 9.41 1.07
N ILE A 16 -1.94 9.51 1.90
CA ILE A 16 -3.06 10.43 1.67
C ILE A 16 -2.56 11.87 1.71
N THR A 17 -1.83 12.25 2.76
CA THR A 17 -1.30 13.62 2.88
C THR A 17 -0.36 13.96 1.73
N LYS A 18 0.43 13.01 1.22
CA LYS A 18 1.33 13.27 0.08
C LYS A 18 0.60 13.44 -1.25
N ASN A 19 -0.46 12.67 -1.50
CA ASN A 19 -1.11 12.61 -2.81
C ASN A 19 -2.37 13.50 -2.92
N LEU A 20 -3.05 13.75 -1.80
CA LEU A 20 -4.32 14.48 -1.72
C LEU A 20 -4.23 15.71 -0.81
N LEU A 21 -3.05 16.33 -0.71
CA LEU A 21 -2.88 17.51 0.15
C LEU A 21 -3.84 18.63 -0.29
N GLY A 22 -4.68 19.11 0.63
CA GLY A 22 -5.64 20.16 0.35
C GLY A 22 -6.85 19.72 -0.48
N GLN A 23 -7.01 18.43 -0.73
CA GLN A 23 -8.19 17.84 -1.36
C GLN A 23 -9.04 17.11 -0.32
N GLU A 24 -10.35 17.06 -0.57
CA GLU A 24 -11.26 16.25 0.25
C GLU A 24 -10.97 14.77 0.03
N VAL A 25 -10.87 14.02 1.13
CA VAL A 25 -10.51 12.60 1.09
C VAL A 25 -11.79 11.78 1.23
N ASN A 26 -12.15 11.06 0.18
CA ASN A 26 -13.33 10.21 0.20
C ASN A 26 -13.00 8.81 0.72
N GLU A 27 -14.03 8.03 1.06
CA GLU A 27 -13.85 6.67 1.59
C GLU A 27 -13.14 5.75 0.59
N GLU A 28 -13.36 5.94 -0.71
CA GLU A 28 -12.69 5.19 -1.77
C GLU A 28 -11.19 5.47 -1.82
N ASP A 29 -10.77 6.73 -1.65
CA ASP A 29 -9.37 7.13 -1.58
C ASP A 29 -8.70 6.50 -0.37
N PHE A 30 -9.37 6.57 0.79
CA PHE A 30 -8.86 5.94 2.00
C PHE A 30 -8.67 4.43 1.82
N LYS A 31 -9.65 3.74 1.21
CA LYS A 31 -9.56 2.30 0.89
C LYS A 31 -8.38 2.01 -0.05
N LYS A 32 -8.22 2.81 -1.11
CA LYS A 32 -7.10 2.71 -2.07
C LYS A 32 -5.75 2.83 -1.36
N PHE A 33 -5.51 3.93 -0.65
CA PHE A 33 -4.23 4.16 0.02
C PHE A 33 -3.97 3.17 1.14
N ARG A 34 -5.00 2.67 1.82
CA ARG A 34 -4.86 1.61 2.83
C ARG A 34 -4.39 0.29 2.23
N ILE A 35 -4.91 -0.09 1.06
CA ILE A 35 -4.48 -1.30 0.34
C ILE A 35 -3.02 -1.17 -0.11
N ILE A 36 -2.63 -0.01 -0.63
CA ILE A 36 -1.26 0.29 -1.04
C ILE A 36 -0.31 0.26 0.17
N ALA A 37 -0.64 0.97 1.25
CA ALA A 37 0.13 0.98 2.49
C ALA A 37 0.33 -0.44 3.03
N ARG A 38 -0.70 -1.29 2.99
CA ARG A 38 -0.61 -2.68 3.43
C ARG A 38 0.36 -3.51 2.58
N ALA A 39 0.41 -3.27 1.26
CA ALA A 39 1.36 -3.92 0.38
C ALA A 39 2.80 -3.46 0.68
N MET A 40 3.03 -2.15 0.83
CA MET A 40 4.34 -1.59 1.17
C MET A 40 4.88 -2.12 2.49
N ILE A 41 4.08 -2.10 3.56
CA ILE A 41 4.49 -2.60 4.88
C ILE A 41 4.76 -4.11 4.85
N ARG A 42 3.98 -4.89 4.08
CA ARG A 42 4.25 -6.33 3.90
C ARG A 42 5.56 -6.58 3.17
N GLU A 43 5.84 -5.78 2.13
CA GLU A 43 7.10 -5.85 1.40
C GLU A 43 8.29 -5.56 2.33
N GLU A 44 8.22 -4.48 3.10
CA GLU A 44 9.25 -4.06 4.04
C GLU A 44 9.47 -5.09 5.15
N MET A 45 8.39 -5.49 5.85
CA MET A 45 8.50 -6.43 6.99
C MET A 45 8.96 -7.84 6.59
N ARG A 46 8.73 -8.25 5.34
CA ARG A 46 9.14 -9.56 4.83
C ARG A 46 10.42 -9.50 4.00
N GLY A 47 11.00 -8.31 3.79
CA GLY A 47 12.17 -8.12 2.93
C GLY A 47 11.96 -8.61 1.51
N ILE A 48 10.75 -8.46 0.96
CA ILE A 48 10.40 -9.01 -0.36
C ILE A 48 11.11 -8.17 -1.44
N LYS A 49 11.95 -8.82 -2.24
CA LYS A 49 12.55 -8.19 -3.41
C LYS A 49 11.56 -8.16 -4.58
N SER A 50 11.69 -7.15 -5.44
CA SER A 50 10.95 -7.11 -6.71
C SER A 50 11.24 -8.37 -7.52
N ASN A 51 10.18 -8.96 -8.07
CA ASN A 51 10.26 -10.19 -8.83
C ASN A 51 9.18 -10.19 -9.92
N SER A 52 9.60 -10.39 -11.16
CA SER A 52 8.73 -10.40 -12.34
C SER A 52 7.90 -11.68 -12.49
N LYS A 53 8.22 -12.75 -11.75
CA LYS A 53 7.43 -13.99 -11.78
C LYS A 53 6.04 -13.74 -11.19
N HIS A 54 5.00 -14.09 -11.94
CA HIS A 54 3.59 -13.97 -11.52
C HIS A 54 3.30 -14.71 -10.20
N ASN A 55 3.98 -15.83 -9.93
CA ASN A 55 3.79 -16.60 -8.71
C ASN A 55 4.66 -16.13 -7.52
N SER A 56 5.43 -15.05 -7.70
CA SER A 56 6.32 -14.53 -6.66
C SER A 56 5.54 -13.98 -5.47
N LEU A 57 6.19 -13.99 -4.30
CA LEU A 57 5.64 -13.37 -3.10
C LEU A 57 5.41 -11.85 -3.29
N HIS A 58 6.23 -11.21 -4.13
CA HIS A 58 6.06 -9.82 -4.53
C HIS A 58 4.74 -9.60 -5.28
N HIS A 59 4.49 -10.36 -6.35
CA HIS A 59 3.24 -10.25 -7.10
C HIS A 59 2.01 -10.54 -6.22
N LYS A 60 2.08 -11.57 -5.36
CA LYS A 60 1.02 -11.87 -4.39
C LYS A 60 0.78 -10.73 -3.39
N THR A 61 1.84 -10.04 -2.98
CA THR A 61 1.77 -8.92 -2.03
C THR A 61 1.12 -7.70 -2.66
N TRP A 62 1.44 -7.42 -3.92
CA TRP A 62 0.91 -6.27 -4.66
C TRP A 62 -0.40 -6.54 -5.41
N LYS A 63 -0.87 -7.79 -5.50
CA LYS A 63 -2.08 -8.18 -6.27
C LYS A 63 -3.30 -7.31 -5.99
N ALA A 64 -3.56 -6.95 -4.73
CA ALA A 64 -4.69 -6.11 -4.36
C ALA A 64 -4.46 -4.63 -4.73
N ALA A 65 -3.22 -4.15 -4.57
CA ALA A 65 -2.83 -2.77 -4.88
C ALA A 65 -2.71 -2.53 -6.40
N ALA A 66 -2.40 -3.56 -7.18
CA ALA A 66 -2.28 -3.50 -8.64
C ALA A 66 -3.57 -3.03 -9.34
N LYS A 67 -4.73 -3.16 -8.69
CA LYS A 67 -6.02 -2.64 -9.20
C LYS A 67 -6.06 -1.12 -9.29
N TYR A 68 -5.23 -0.42 -8.53
CA TYR A 68 -5.25 1.03 -8.42
C TYR A 68 -4.28 1.73 -9.37
N GLY A 69 -3.81 1.01 -10.41
CA GLY A 69 -2.88 1.51 -11.41
C GLY A 69 -1.48 1.72 -10.86
N ASP A 70 -0.56 2.14 -11.73
CA ASP A 70 0.86 2.40 -11.50
C ASP A 70 1.13 3.32 -10.28
N PHE A 71 0.95 2.79 -9.07
CA PHE A 71 1.77 3.17 -7.91
C PHE A 71 3.17 2.60 -8.16
N GLN A 72 3.76 3.02 -9.28
CA GLN A 72 5.12 2.76 -9.67
C GLN A 72 5.99 3.47 -8.67
N LYS A 73 6.96 2.71 -8.16
CA LYS A 73 8.08 3.23 -7.37
C LYS A 73 8.80 4.33 -8.12
#